data_AF-A0AAV5EWN7-F1
#
_entry.id   AF-A0AAV5EWN7-F1
#
_cell.length_a   1.000
_cell.length_b   1.000
_cell.length_c   1.000
_cell.angle_alpha   90.00
_cell.angle_beta   90.00
_cell.angle_gamma   90.00
#
_symmetry.space_group_name_H-M   'P 1'
#
loop_
_entity.id
_entity.type
_entity.pdbx_description
1 polymer ?
#
loop_
_entity_poly.entity_id
_entity_poly.type
_entity_poly.pdbx_seq_one_letter_code
_entity_poly.pdbx_strand_id
1 'polypeptide(L)'
;MAFSRVLHLYAASVAALLLCSCVNFIQSPSDVFGPVALLEPTPSAARDFGGMVSDVPLAVLRPRSAADVAQMLTALSSAATPRAAVAARGAGHSLHGQAQARDGIVVETRALPRAVDVVADGGGVP
;
A
#
# COMPACT_ATOMS: atom_id res chain seq x y z
N MET A 1 -0.47 25.55 44.20
CA MET A 1 0.24 25.72 42.90
C MET A 1 0.54 24.42 42.14
N ALA A 2 0.61 23.24 42.78
CA ALA A 2 0.87 21.98 42.07
C ALA A 2 -0.35 21.42 41.32
N PHE A 3 -1.56 21.54 41.90
CA PHE A 3 -2.79 20.98 41.31
C PHE A 3 -3.20 21.67 40.00
N SER A 4 -3.04 23.00 39.91
CA SER A 4 -3.30 23.73 38.66
C SER A 4 -2.32 23.32 37.57
N ARG A 5 -1.03 23.10 37.90
CA ARG A 5 -0.02 22.62 36.94
C ARG A 5 -0.34 21.23 36.40
N VAL A 6 -0.80 20.31 37.24
CA VAL A 6 -1.22 18.95 36.82
C VAL A 6 -2.44 19.02 35.91
N LEU A 7 -3.42 19.85 36.24
CA LEU A 7 -4.62 20.04 35.40
C LEU A 7 -4.28 20.63 34.02
N HIS A 8 -3.34 21.60 33.97
CA HIS A 8 -2.87 22.18 32.72
C HIS A 8 -2.07 21.17 31.87
N LEU A 9 -1.24 20.33 32.50
CA LEU A 9 -0.51 19.26 31.81
C LEU A 9 -1.46 18.20 31.21
N TYR A 10 -2.52 17.84 31.94
CA TYR A 10 -3.53 16.91 31.44
C TYR A 10 -4.36 17.51 30.29
N ALA A 11 -4.77 18.78 30.41
CA ALA A 11 -5.47 19.46 29.32
C ALA A 11 -4.60 19.60 28.07
N ALA A 12 -3.31 19.89 28.23
CA ALA A 12 -2.35 19.99 27.13
C ALA A 12 -2.11 18.64 26.44
N SER A 13 -2.03 17.54 27.19
CA SER A 13 -1.84 16.20 26.60
C SER A 13 -3.09 15.71 25.86
N VAL A 14 -4.29 15.95 26.40
CA VAL A 14 -5.56 15.64 25.71
C VAL A 14 -5.70 16.48 24.44
N ALA A 15 -5.38 17.77 24.48
CA ALA A 15 -5.38 18.63 23.30
C ALA A 15 -4.35 18.17 22.25
N ALA A 16 -3.15 17.77 22.67
CA ALA A 16 -2.12 17.24 21.78
C ALA A 16 -2.54 15.91 21.13
N LEU A 17 -3.16 15.00 21.87
CA LEU A 17 -3.70 13.73 21.35
C LEU A 17 -4.85 13.97 20.36
N LEU A 18 -5.77 14.88 20.69
CA LEU A 18 -6.87 15.27 19.79
C LEU A 18 -6.32 15.90 18.51
N LEU A 19 -5.38 16.84 18.59
CA LEU A 19 -4.76 17.46 17.42
C LEU A 19 -3.94 16.45 16.59
N CYS A 20 -3.24 15.52 17.23
CA CYS A 20 -2.49 14.46 16.55
C CYS A 20 -3.43 13.49 15.79
N SER A 21 -4.60 13.19 16.37
CA SER A 21 -5.65 12.41 15.71
C SER A 21 -6.30 13.19 14.55
N CYS A 22 -6.60 14.47 14.73
CA CYS A 22 -7.17 15.32 13.67
C CYS A 22 -6.20 15.52 12.50
N VAL A 23 -4.90 15.71 12.75
CA VAL A 23 -3.91 15.87 11.67
C VAL A 23 -3.73 14.55 10.91
N ASN A 24 -3.68 13.40 11.58
CA ASN A 24 -3.66 12.10 10.91
C ASN A 24 -4.97 11.75 10.18
N PHE A 25 -6.12 12.31 10.61
CA PHE A 25 -7.41 12.09 9.98
C PHE A 25 -7.66 13.02 8.78
N ILE A 26 -7.17 14.27 8.84
CA ILE A 26 -7.29 15.25 7.75
C ILE A 26 -6.26 14.99 6.65
N GLN A 27 -5.07 14.49 7.01
CA GLN A 27 -4.14 13.92 6.02
C GLN A 27 -4.73 12.60 5.54
N SER A 28 -5.59 12.68 4.52
CA SER A 28 -6.09 11.52 3.80
C SER A 28 -4.91 10.62 3.43
N PRO A 29 -5.01 9.28 3.48
CA PRO A 29 -3.92 8.38 3.05
C PRO A 29 -3.39 8.71 1.65
N SER A 30 -4.24 9.35 0.83
CA SER A 30 -3.93 9.96 -0.46
C SER A 30 -2.75 10.94 -0.44
N ASP A 31 -2.57 11.74 0.61
CA ASP A 31 -1.51 12.76 0.68
C ASP A 31 -0.11 12.16 0.86
N VAL A 32 -0.02 10.94 1.41
CA VAL A 32 1.25 10.24 1.65
C VAL A 32 1.80 9.61 0.37
N PHE A 33 0.91 9.18 -0.54
CA PHE A 33 1.29 8.48 -1.77
C PHE A 33 1.26 9.37 -3.03
N GLY A 34 0.90 10.64 -2.90
CA GLY A 34 0.72 11.53 -4.05
C GLY A 34 -0.50 11.11 -4.89
N PRO A 35 -0.50 11.28 -6.23
CA PRO A 35 -1.65 10.94 -7.09
C PRO A 35 -1.96 9.43 -7.18
N VAL A 36 -1.25 8.59 -6.44
CA VAL A 36 -1.43 7.14 -6.43
C VAL A 36 -2.58 6.78 -5.50
N ALA A 37 -3.77 6.60 -6.07
CA ALA A 37 -4.96 6.22 -5.33
C ALA A 37 -4.88 4.76 -4.84
N LEU A 38 -4.82 4.58 -3.52
CA LEU A 38 -5.07 3.30 -2.87
C LEU A 38 -6.57 3.07 -2.77
N LEU A 39 -7.02 1.91 -3.24
CA LEU A 39 -8.42 1.50 -3.25
C LEU A 39 -8.72 0.60 -2.04
N GLU A 40 -10.00 0.56 -1.68
CA GLU A 40 -10.50 -0.38 -0.68
C GLU A 40 -10.19 -1.84 -1.06
N PRO A 41 -9.92 -2.71 -0.07
CA PRO A 41 -9.69 -4.13 -0.29
C PRO A 41 -10.83 -4.81 -1.05
N THR A 42 -10.47 -5.65 -2.02
CA THR A 42 -11.46 -6.48 -2.73
C THR A 42 -11.42 -7.92 -2.21
N PRO A 43 -12.55 -8.65 -2.20
CA PRO A 43 -12.56 -10.08 -1.85
C PRO A 43 -11.65 -10.92 -2.73
N SER A 44 -11.42 -10.49 -3.98
CA SER A 44 -10.45 -11.13 -4.86
C SER A 44 -9.03 -10.93 -4.34
N ALA A 45 -8.65 -9.73 -3.89
CA ALA A 45 -7.28 -9.44 -3.42
C ALA A 45 -6.87 -10.30 -2.22
N ALA A 46 -7.84 -10.75 -1.42
CA ALA A 46 -7.64 -11.60 -0.26
C ALA A 46 -7.69 -13.12 -0.55
N ARG A 47 -7.75 -13.54 -1.83
CA ARG A 47 -7.79 -14.97 -2.20
C ARG A 47 -6.92 -15.25 -3.42
N ASP A 48 -6.52 -16.49 -3.60
CA ASP A 48 -5.86 -16.97 -4.81
C ASP A 48 -6.45 -18.31 -5.27
N PHE A 49 -5.89 -18.88 -6.33
CA PHE A 49 -6.38 -20.10 -6.96
C PHE A 49 -6.35 -21.31 -6.02
N GLY A 50 -5.34 -21.41 -5.14
CA GLY A 50 -5.24 -22.54 -4.23
C GLY A 50 -6.31 -22.55 -3.14
N GLY A 51 -6.89 -21.38 -2.80
CA GLY A 51 -8.00 -21.27 -1.85
C GLY A 51 -7.66 -21.68 -0.41
N MET A 52 -6.39 -21.92 -0.10
CA MET A 52 -5.92 -22.36 1.21
C MET A 52 -5.66 -21.21 2.18
N VAL A 53 -5.27 -20.04 1.64
CA VAL A 53 -4.94 -18.83 2.42
C VAL A 53 -5.89 -17.70 2.02
N SER A 54 -6.37 -16.96 3.03
CA SER A 54 -7.19 -15.77 2.83
C SER A 54 -6.73 -14.63 3.73
N ASP A 55 -5.84 -13.79 3.22
CA ASP A 55 -5.25 -12.65 3.91
C ASP A 55 -5.76 -11.34 3.31
N VAL A 56 -6.55 -10.62 4.12
CA VAL A 56 -7.15 -9.34 3.72
C VAL A 56 -6.06 -8.27 3.71
N PRO A 57 -5.85 -7.56 2.58
CA PRO A 57 -4.96 -6.42 2.56
C PRO A 57 -5.60 -5.20 3.20
N LEU A 58 -4.77 -4.24 3.61
CA LEU A 58 -5.22 -2.91 4.01
C LEU A 58 -5.74 -2.12 2.80
N ALA A 59 -5.08 -2.26 1.65
CA ALA A 59 -5.46 -1.56 0.44
C ALA A 59 -5.03 -2.29 -0.84
N VAL A 60 -5.60 -1.86 -1.98
CA VAL A 60 -5.23 -2.32 -3.31
C VAL A 60 -4.75 -1.15 -4.17
N LEU A 61 -3.58 -1.31 -4.79
CA LEU A 61 -3.10 -0.40 -5.82
C LEU A 61 -3.49 -0.95 -7.21
N ARG A 62 -4.16 -0.15 -8.03
CA ARG A 62 -4.34 -0.37 -9.48
C ARG A 62 -3.47 0.62 -10.27
N PRO A 63 -2.21 0.27 -10.55
CA PRO A 63 -1.28 1.20 -11.18
C PRO A 63 -1.62 1.39 -12.66
N ARG A 64 -1.47 2.63 -13.16
CA ARG A 64 -1.58 2.98 -14.58
C ARG A 64 -0.23 2.90 -15.29
N SER A 65 0.86 2.93 -14.52
CA SER A 65 2.23 2.84 -15.03
C SER A 65 3.17 2.26 -13.99
N ALA A 66 4.39 1.88 -14.41
CA ALA A 66 5.45 1.49 -13.49
C ALA A 66 5.83 2.63 -12.52
N ALA A 67 5.64 3.90 -12.93
CA ALA A 67 5.93 5.05 -12.09
C ALA A 67 4.99 5.12 -10.86
N ASP A 68 3.73 4.72 -11.00
CA ASP A 68 2.79 4.68 -9.87
C ASP A 68 3.27 3.67 -8.80
N VAL A 69 3.77 2.50 -9.24
CA VAL A 69 4.34 1.48 -8.34
C VAL A 69 5.62 1.98 -7.67
N ALA A 70 6.51 2.62 -8.45
CA ALA A 70 7.75 3.20 -7.93
C ALA A 70 7.48 4.28 -6.88
N GLN A 71 6.55 5.20 -7.15
CA GLN A 71 6.16 6.27 -6.22
C GLN A 71 5.62 5.70 -4.90
N MET A 72 4.72 4.70 -4.96
CA MET A 72 4.22 4.02 -3.76
C MET A 72 5.37 3.38 -2.95
N LEU A 73 6.26 2.64 -3.62
CA LEU A 73 7.39 1.98 -2.93
C LEU A 73 8.35 3.01 -2.33
N THR A 74 8.61 4.12 -3.02
CA THR A 74 9.42 5.23 -2.49
C THR A 74 8.79 5.80 -1.23
N ALA A 75 7.49 6.14 -1.25
CA ALA A 75 6.79 6.66 -0.08
C ALA A 75 6.84 5.69 1.12
N LEU A 76 6.60 4.40 0.89
CA LEU A 76 6.73 3.36 1.94
C LEU A 76 8.16 3.23 2.45
N SER A 77 9.15 3.38 1.58
CA SER A 77 10.57 3.26 1.97
C SER A 77 11.06 4.43 2.82
N SER A 78 10.45 5.61 2.65
CA SER A 78 10.80 6.85 3.36
C SER A 78 9.99 7.08 4.63
N ALA A 79 8.94 6.31 4.89
CA ALA A 79 8.11 6.44 6.08
C ALA A 79 8.87 6.01 7.36
N ALA A 80 8.64 6.72 8.46
CA ALA A 80 9.23 6.43 9.77
C ALA A 80 8.54 5.25 10.51
N THR A 81 7.40 4.79 10.00
CA THR A 81 6.59 3.69 10.55
C THR A 81 7.04 2.32 10.00
N PRO A 82 6.65 1.20 10.63
CA PRO A 82 6.93 -0.12 10.08
C PRO A 82 6.49 -0.23 8.61
N ARG A 83 7.34 -0.86 7.79
CA ARG A 83 7.08 -1.05 6.37
C ARG A 83 5.87 -1.96 6.17
N ALA A 84 4.88 -1.49 5.42
CA ALA A 84 3.77 -2.32 4.98
C ALA A 84 4.27 -3.43 4.03
N ALA A 85 3.73 -4.65 4.16
CA ALA A 85 3.96 -5.69 3.18
C ALA A 85 3.35 -5.29 1.84
N VAL A 86 4.04 -5.57 0.74
CA VAL A 86 3.55 -5.29 -0.62
C VAL A 86 3.62 -6.58 -1.43
N ALA A 87 2.50 -6.98 -2.03
CA ALA A 87 2.43 -8.16 -2.90
C ALA A 87 2.02 -7.76 -4.31
N ALA A 88 2.83 -8.15 -5.30
CA ALA A 88 2.45 -8.04 -6.70
C ALA A 88 1.48 -9.16 -7.07
N ARG A 89 0.34 -8.80 -7.66
CA ARG A 89 -0.72 -9.73 -8.05
C ARG A 89 -1.04 -9.63 -9.54
N GLY A 90 -0.71 -10.69 -10.27
CA GLY A 90 -1.16 -10.90 -11.64
C GLY A 90 -2.58 -11.43 -11.71
N ALA A 91 -2.75 -12.63 -12.28
CA ALA A 91 -4.06 -13.29 -12.39
C ALA A 91 -4.55 -13.95 -11.07
N GLY A 92 -3.69 -14.06 -10.06
CA GLY A 92 -4.02 -14.71 -8.78
C GLY A 92 -3.95 -16.24 -8.82
N HIS A 93 -3.11 -16.82 -9.69
CA HIS A 93 -2.87 -18.27 -9.77
C HIS A 93 -1.88 -18.82 -8.74
N SER A 94 -1.49 -18.01 -7.77
CA SER A 94 -0.79 -18.45 -6.57
C SER A 94 -1.60 -19.53 -5.85
N LEU A 95 -0.91 -20.43 -5.15
CA LEU A 95 -1.55 -21.57 -4.49
C LEU A 95 -1.67 -21.39 -2.97
N HIS A 96 -0.86 -20.53 -2.37
CA HIS A 96 -0.66 -20.52 -0.92
C HIS A 96 -0.34 -19.12 -0.38
N GLY A 97 -1.06 -18.10 -0.84
CA GLY A 97 -0.97 -16.73 -0.32
C GLY A 97 0.12 -15.86 -0.94
N GLN A 98 0.92 -16.35 -1.89
CA GLN A 98 2.10 -15.64 -2.40
C GLN A 98 1.78 -14.26 -3.04
N ALA A 99 0.55 -14.08 -3.53
CA ALA A 99 0.09 -12.84 -4.15
C ALA A 99 -0.89 -12.04 -3.25
N GLN A 100 -0.87 -12.31 -1.94
CA GLN A 100 -1.69 -11.65 -0.92
C GLN A 100 -0.76 -10.88 0.04
N ALA A 101 -1.28 -9.85 0.70
CA ALA A 101 -0.51 -9.05 1.66
C ALA A 101 -1.37 -8.69 2.86
N ARG A 102 -1.36 -9.52 3.92
CA ARG A 102 -2.09 -9.26 5.16
C ARG A 102 -1.76 -7.87 5.70
N ASP A 103 -2.79 -7.07 5.96
CA ASP A 103 -2.68 -5.69 6.48
C ASP A 103 -1.72 -4.80 5.67
N GLY A 104 -1.45 -5.19 4.41
CA GLY A 104 -0.51 -4.55 3.51
C GLY A 104 -1.18 -4.06 2.23
N ILE A 105 -0.40 -3.93 1.17
CA ILE A 105 -0.86 -3.42 -0.12
C ILE A 105 -0.71 -4.50 -1.18
N VAL A 106 -1.80 -4.81 -1.87
CA VAL A 106 -1.78 -5.67 -3.06
C VAL A 106 -1.73 -4.79 -4.30
N VAL A 107 -0.76 -5.03 -5.19
CA VAL A 107 -0.62 -4.32 -6.48
C VAL A 107 -1.21 -5.19 -7.58
N GLU A 108 -2.35 -4.78 -8.16
CA GLU A 108 -2.97 -5.48 -9.28
C GLU A 108 -2.25 -5.16 -10.60
N THR A 109 -1.21 -5.92 -10.93
CA THR A 109 -0.33 -5.65 -12.09
C THR A 109 -1.04 -5.80 -13.43
N ARG A 110 -2.20 -6.47 -13.49
CA ARG A 110 -3.04 -6.54 -14.69
C ARG A 110 -3.62 -5.19 -15.13
N ALA A 111 -3.61 -4.18 -14.26
CA ALA A 111 -4.03 -2.83 -14.60
C ALA A 111 -2.99 -2.07 -15.45
N LEU A 112 -1.74 -2.54 -15.46
CA LEU A 112 -0.68 -1.93 -16.25
C LEU A 112 -0.93 -2.10 -17.76
N PRO A 113 -0.52 -1.13 -18.59
CA PRO A 113 -0.53 -1.28 -20.03
C PRO A 113 0.26 -2.51 -20.47
N ARG A 114 -0.29 -3.27 -21.42
CA ARG A 114 0.42 -4.36 -22.07
C ARG A 114 1.37 -3.79 -23.11
N ALA A 115 2.63 -3.65 -22.75
CA ALA A 115 3.71 -3.39 -23.69
C ALA A 115 4.56 -4.66 -23.80
N VAL A 116 4.68 -5.20 -25.01
CA VAL A 116 5.54 -6.35 -25.31
C VAL A 116 6.41 -5.94 -26.49
N ASP A 117 7.69 -5.68 -26.23
CA ASP A 117 8.68 -5.43 -27.26
C ASP A 117 9.44 -6.74 -27.52
N VAL A 118 9.24 -7.31 -28.71
CA VAL A 118 9.99 -8.49 -29.15
C VAL A 118 11.24 -8.01 -29.86
N VAL A 119 12.37 -8.09 -29.18
CA VAL A 119 13.68 -7.81 -29.78
C VAL A 119 14.15 -9.09 -30.46
N ALA A 120 14.16 -9.10 -31.79
CA ALA A 120 14.81 -10.18 -32.54
C ALA A 120 16.32 -10.08 -32.31
N ASP A 121 16.91 -11.11 -31.70
CA ASP A 121 18.35 -11.24 -31.68
C ASP A 121 18.79 -11.61 -33.10
N GLY A 122 19.53 -10.72 -33.76
CA GLY A 122 19.95 -10.82 -35.16
C GLY A 122 21.01 -11.89 -35.43
N GLY A 123 20.95 -13.01 -34.71
CA GLY A 123 21.78 -14.19 -34.90
C GLY A 123 21.41 -14.95 -36.17
N GLY A 124 21.59 -14.32 -37.33
CA GLY A 124 21.76 -15.04 -38.58
C GLY A 124 23.03 -15.86 -38.49
N VAL A 125 22.90 -17.17 -38.31
CA VAL A 125 24.00 -18.10 -38.57
C VAL A 125 24.03 -18.33 -40.10
N PRO A 126 25.18 -18.17 -40.76
CA PRO A 126 25.32 -18.41 -42.20
C PRO A 126 25.06 -19.86 -42.61
#